data_AF-A0A9X1WSF5-F1
#
_entry.id   AF-A0A9X1WSF5-F1
#
_cell.length_a   1.000
_cell.length_b   1.000
_cell.length_c   1.000
_cell.angle_alpha   90.00
_cell.angle_beta   90.00
_cell.angle_gamma   90.00
#
_symmetry.space_group_name_H-M   'P 1'
#
loop_
_entity.id
_entity.type
_entity.pdbx_description
1 polymer ?
#
loop_
_entity_poly.entity_id
_entity_poly.type
_entity_poly.pdbx_seq_one_letter_code
_entity_poly.pdbx_strand_id
1 'polypeptide(L)'
;MNPRLGSLRYRTTQSVILLLGEHGGILNSAQMAREIRIHAVYLRKIISPLLVSGLVEAKEGRDGGYKLACLRKYKVADLIVVVMKVFRFVY
;
A
#
# COMPACT_ATOMS: atom_id res chain seq x y z
N MET A 1 -17.30 -15.36 -7.67
CA MET A 1 -16.32 -14.26 -7.81
C MET A 1 -16.57 -13.27 -6.68
N ASN A 2 -15.63 -13.06 -5.76
CA ASN A 2 -15.86 -12.19 -4.59
C ASN A 2 -15.86 -10.71 -5.06
N PRO A 3 -17.00 -9.98 -5.06
CA PRO A 3 -17.13 -8.69 -5.73
C PRO A 3 -16.16 -7.61 -5.23
N ARG A 4 -15.56 -7.83 -4.05
CA ARG A 4 -14.61 -6.91 -3.40
C ARG A 4 -13.20 -6.94 -4.01
N LEU A 5 -12.81 -8.07 -4.63
CA LEU A 5 -11.52 -8.23 -5.32
C LEU A 5 -11.44 -7.44 -6.64
N GLY A 6 -12.58 -7.02 -7.19
CA GLY A 6 -12.64 -6.16 -8.38
C GLY A 6 -12.77 -4.66 -8.08
N SER A 7 -12.74 -4.25 -6.81
CA SER A 7 -12.97 -2.86 -6.43
C SER A 7 -11.76 -1.97 -6.74
N LEU A 8 -12.01 -0.68 -7.03
CA LEU A 8 -10.95 0.32 -7.19
C LEU A 8 -10.02 0.34 -5.97
N ARG A 9 -10.61 0.21 -4.77
CA ARG A 9 -9.89 0.14 -3.51
C ARG A 9 -8.86 -0.99 -3.50
N TYR A 10 -9.27 -2.21 -3.86
CA TYR A 10 -8.39 -3.38 -3.89
C TYR A 10 -7.25 -3.19 -4.89
N ARG A 11 -7.56 -2.78 -6.13
CA ARG A 11 -6.53 -2.50 -7.15
C ARG A 11 -5.54 -1.45 -6.69
N THR A 12 -6.02 -0.35 -6.13
CA THR A 12 -5.16 0.70 -5.60
C THR A 12 -4.28 0.20 -4.46
N THR A 13 -4.81 -0.60 -3.53
CA THR A 13 -4.00 -1.18 -2.45
C THR A 13 -2.88 -2.08 -3.00
N GLN A 14 -3.18 -2.91 -4.00
CA GLN A 14 -2.16 -3.71 -4.66
C GLN A 14 -1.09 -2.84 -5.32
N SER A 15 -1.48 -1.81 -6.08
CA SER A 15 -0.55 -0.89 -6.73
C SER A 15 0.35 -0.15 -5.73
N VAL A 16 -0.19 0.28 -4.59
CA VAL A 16 0.61 0.93 -3.52
C VAL A 16 1.68 0.00 -3.00
N ILE A 17 1.31 -1.25 -2.70
CA ILE A 17 2.21 -2.21 -2.09
C ILE A 17 3.29 -2.66 -3.07
N LEU A 18 2.91 -2.91 -4.33
CA LEU A 18 3.84 -3.22 -5.40
C LEU A 18 4.84 -2.07 -5.59
N LEU A 19 4.34 -0.84 -5.71
CA LEU A 19 5.18 0.34 -5.92
C LEU A 19 6.17 0.56 -4.77
N LEU A 20 5.72 0.43 -3.51
CA LEU A 20 6.62 0.55 -2.35
C LEU A 20 7.65 -0.59 -2.30
N GLY A 21 7.27 -1.80 -2.73
CA GLY A 21 8.15 -2.96 -2.79
C GLY A 21 9.21 -2.85 -3.89
N GLU A 22 8.82 -2.39 -5.08
CA GLU A 22 9.74 -2.17 -6.21
C GLU A 22 10.68 -1.00 -5.95
N HIS A 23 10.19 0.09 -5.36
CA HIS A 23 11.02 1.24 -5.03
C HIS A 23 12.03 0.94 -3.90
N GLY A 24 11.68 0.08 -2.94
CA GLY A 24 12.56 -0.33 -1.83
C GLY A 24 12.92 0.78 -0.83
N GLY A 25 12.32 1.96 -0.98
CA GLY A 25 12.61 3.17 -0.20
C GLY A 25 11.36 3.93 0.22
N ILE A 26 11.54 5.18 0.65
CA ILE A 26 10.44 6.04 1.11
C ILE A 26 9.82 6.78 -0.07
N LEU A 27 8.50 6.69 -0.22
CA LEU A 27 7.72 7.47 -1.18
C LEU A 27 6.67 8.30 -0.45
N ASN A 28 6.53 9.57 -0.82
CA ASN A 28 5.47 10.40 -0.28
C ASN A 28 4.13 10.18 -1.01
N SER A 29 3.03 10.62 -0.39
CA SER A 29 1.69 10.45 -0.97
C SER A 29 1.51 11.10 -2.34
N ALA A 30 2.22 12.18 -2.66
CA ALA A 30 2.12 12.85 -3.96
C ALA A 30 2.83 12.06 -5.07
N GLN A 31 4.00 11.49 -4.79
CA GLN A 31 4.75 10.63 -5.71
C GLN A 31 3.93 9.37 -6.05
N MET A 32 3.45 8.66 -5.03
CA MET A 32 2.63 7.47 -5.23
C MET A 32 1.31 7.78 -5.96
N ALA A 33 0.66 8.90 -5.63
CA ALA A 33 -0.58 9.32 -6.28
C ALA A 33 -0.39 9.58 -7.78
N ARG A 34 0.74 10.19 -8.14
CA ARG A 34 1.11 10.44 -9.54
C ARG A 34 1.35 9.12 -10.29
N GLU A 35 2.11 8.21 -9.69
CA GLU A 35 2.45 6.93 -10.31
C GLU A 35 1.23 6.05 -10.51
N ILE A 36 0.37 5.95 -9.49
CA ILE A 36 -0.84 5.14 -9.49
C ILE A 36 -2.00 5.85 -10.21
N ARG A 37 -1.82 7.12 -10.61
CA ARG A 37 -2.81 7.99 -11.27
C ARG A 37 -4.12 8.09 -10.49
N ILE A 38 -4.02 8.40 -9.20
CA ILE A 38 -5.16 8.61 -8.31
C ILE A 38 -4.98 9.90 -7.51
N HIS A 39 -6.07 10.42 -6.94
CA HIS A 39 -5.97 11.58 -6.05
C HIS A 39 -5.26 11.22 -4.74
N ALA A 40 -4.31 12.07 -4.31
CA ALA A 40 -3.55 11.87 -3.08
C ALA A 40 -4.42 11.75 -1.83
N VAL A 41 -5.58 12.41 -1.79
CA VAL A 41 -6.55 12.27 -0.69
C VAL A 41 -7.13 10.86 -0.62
N TYR A 42 -7.48 10.28 -1.77
CA TYR A 42 -7.97 8.90 -1.83
C TYR A 42 -6.86 7.91 -1.44
N LEU A 43 -5.64 8.12 -1.96
CA LEU A 43 -4.48 7.30 -1.61
C LEU A 43 -4.23 7.26 -0.10
N ARG A 44 -4.32 8.39 0.61
CA ARG A 44 -4.15 8.41 2.07
C ARG A 44 -5.19 7.56 2.80
N LYS A 45 -6.44 7.53 2.33
CA LYS A 45 -7.49 6.63 2.85
C LYS A 45 -7.16 5.15 2.63
N ILE A 46 -6.39 4.83 1.58
CA ILE A 46 -5.88 3.49 1.32
C ILE A 46 -4.70 3.15 2.22
N ILE A 47 -3.79 4.10 2.45
CA ILE A 47 -2.58 3.88 3.24
C ILE A 47 -2.86 3.81 4.74
N SER A 48 -3.81 4.60 5.27
CA SER A 48 -4.16 4.57 6.70
C SER A 48 -4.39 3.17 7.29
N PRO A 49 -5.23 2.28 6.70
CA PRO A 49 -5.38 0.93 7.22
C PRO A 49 -4.11 0.08 7.07
N LEU A 50 -3.26 0.35 6.07
CA LEU A 50 -1.98 -0.34 5.91
C LEU A 50 -0.99 0.05 7.01
N LEU A 51 -0.97 1.32 7.41
CA LEU A 51 -0.21 1.82 8.56
C LEU A 51 -0.67 1.13 9.85
N VAL A 52 -1.98 1.10 10.10
CA VAL A 52 -2.56 0.47 11.29
C VAL A 52 -2.22 -1.02 11.36
N SER A 53 -2.21 -1.71 10.22
CA SER A 53 -1.84 -3.12 10.15
C SER A 53 -0.34 -3.39 10.29
N GLY A 54 0.51 -2.35 10.31
CA GLY A 54 1.97 -2.49 10.33
C GLY A 54 2.58 -3.00 9.02
N LEU A 55 1.83 -2.98 7.90
CA LEU A 55 2.37 -3.34 6.58
C LEU A 55 3.23 -2.24 5.98
N VAL A 56 2.87 -0.99 6.29
CA VAL A 56 3.55 0.22 5.84
C VAL A 56 3.98 0.98 7.09
N GLU A 57 5.15 1.59 7.03
CA GLU A 57 5.64 2.53 8.04
C GLU A 57 5.63 3.93 7.47
N ALA A 58 5.26 4.91 8.30
CA ALA A 58 5.41 6.32 7.99
C ALA A 58 6.76 6.82 8.52
N LYS A 59 7.43 7.66 7.73
CA LYS A 59 8.54 8.50 8.17
C LYS A 59 8.07 9.96 8.16
N GLU A 60 8.31 10.67 9.26
CA GLU A 60 8.00 12.10 9.36
C GLU A 60 9.16 12.98 8.85
N GLY A 61 8.88 14.27 8.66
CA GLY A 61 9.86 15.27 8.21
C GLY A 61 9.77 15.64 6.73
N ARG A 62 10.71 16.50 6.28
CA ARG A 62 10.74 17.07 4.92
C ARG A 62 10.85 15.99 3.83
N ASP A 63 11.65 14.97 4.09
CA ASP A 63 11.81 13.77 3.23
C ASP A 63 11.05 12.57 3.80
N GLY A 64 9.92 12.86 4.45
CA GLY A 64 8.99 11.88 5.00
C GLY A 64 8.14 11.22 3.92
N GLY A 65 7.41 10.19 4.31
CA GLY A 65 6.59 9.41 3.41
C GLY A 65 6.32 8.02 3.97
N TYR A 66 6.16 7.07 3.07
CA TYR A 66 5.76 5.71 3.38
C TYR A 66 6.76 4.72 2.80
N LYS A 67 7.01 3.63 3.52
CA LYS A 67 7.81 2.48 3.05
C LYS A 67 7.17 1.19 3.54
N LEU A 68 7.48 0.05 2.92
CA LEU A 68 7.08 -1.25 3.50
C LEU A 68 7.82 -1.48 4.82
N ALA A 69 7.08 -1.96 5.83
CA ALA A 69 7.64 -2.23 7.15
C ALA A 69 8.65 -3.39 7.14
N CYS A 70 8.47 -4.36 6.25
CA CYS A 70 9.33 -5.54 6.19
C CYS A 70 9.75 -5.87 4.75
N LEU A 71 10.92 -5.37 4.33
CA LEU A 71 11.55 -5.70 3.04
C LEU A 71 12.33 -7.03 3.06
N ARG A 72 12.31 -7.80 4.16
CA ARG A 72 13.26 -8.91 4.37
C ARG A 72 12.71 -10.33 4.23
N LYS A 73 11.41 -10.55 4.07
CA LYS A 73 10.83 -11.92 4.08
C LYS A 73 9.76 -12.26 3.03
N TYR A 74 9.28 -11.29 2.24
CA TYR A 74 8.15 -11.53 1.36
C TYR A 74 8.54 -11.30 -0.09
N LYS A 75 8.38 -12.32 -0.95
CA LYS A 75 8.38 -12.10 -2.40
C LYS A 75 7.17 -11.24 -2.76
N VAL A 76 7.20 -10.54 -3.89
CA VAL A 76 6.07 -9.74 -4.40
C VAL A 76 4.76 -10.54 -4.42
N ALA A 77 4.83 -11.84 -4.70
CA ALA A 77 3.68 -12.75 -4.62
C ALA A 77 3.11 -12.90 -3.20
N ASP A 78 3.97 -12.95 -2.18
CA ASP A 78 3.53 -13.03 -0.78
C ASP A 78 2.87 -11.73 -0.32
N LEU A 79 3.31 -10.57 -0.83
CA LEU A 79 2.69 -9.27 -0.56
C LEU A 79 1.24 -9.23 -1.09
N ILE A 80 0.97 -9.80 -2.27
CA ILE A 80 -0.41 -9.93 -2.80
C ILE A 80 -1.26 -10.84 -1.91
N VAL A 81 -0.71 -11.97 -1.44
CA VAL A 81 -1.41 -12.87 -0.51
C VAL A 81 -1.69 -12.18 0.83
N VAL A 82 -0.78 -11.35 1.32
CA VAL A 82 -0.97 -10.53 2.51
C VAL A 82 -2.10 -9.51 2.30
N VAL A 83 -2.16 -8.84 1.16
CA VAL A 83 -3.32 -7.99 0.79
C VAL A 83 -4.61 -8.80 0.80
N MET A 84 -4.62 -10.00 0.22
CA MET A 84 -5.81 -10.87 0.24
C MET A 84 -6.22 -11.27 1.67
N LYS A 85 -5.26 -11.53 2.58
CA LYS A 85 -5.54 -11.84 3.99
C LYS A 85 -6.03 -10.62 4.76
N VAL A 86 -5.42 -9.45 4.60
CA VAL A 86 -5.84 -8.21 5.28
C VAL A 86 -7.26 -7.81 4.85
N PHE A 87 -7.58 -7.91 3.56
CA PHE A 87 -8.95 -7.65 3.08
C PHE A 87 -9.97 -8.71 3.53
N ARG A 88 -9.53 -9.90 3.95
CA ARG A 88 -10.41 -10.96 4.47
C ARG A 88 -10.68 -10.83 5.98
N PHE A 89 -9.81 -10.13 6.71
CA PHE A 89 -9.94 -9.92 8.16
C PHE A 89 -10.50 -8.55 8.54
N VAL A 90 -10.34 -7.54 7.69
CA VAL A 90 -10.75 -6.16 7.98
C VAL A 90 -12.13 -5.83 7.37
N TYR A 91 -12.74 -6.72 6.56
CA TYR A 91 -14.02 -6.47 5.86
C TYR A 91 -14.88 -7.70 5.59
#